data_AF-A0A2G2NFQ2-F1
#
_entry.id   AF-A0A2G2NFQ2-F1
#
_cell.length_a   1.000
_cell.length_b   1.000
_cell.length_c   1.000
_cell.angle_alpha   90.00
_cell.angle_beta   90.00
_cell.angle_gamma   90.00
#
_symmetry.space_group_name_H-M   'P 1'
#
loop_
_entity.id
_entity.type
_entity.pdbx_description
1 polymer ?
#
loop_
_entity_poly.entity_id
_entity_poly.type
_entity_poly.pdbx_seq_one_letter_code
_entity_poly.pdbx_strand_id
1 'polypeptide(L)'
;MKKLMISCGMAIALGASSSAFGYFINDNGTDVDVGGLDTFIASTGVLGSPTDEAAWASSVLPFTVTASDDTKIDPAFFTSTKEDLSVIAIKLFTSPGYYLIKDGQNAVLFENETSLDWAVLDLEEYFGIGKLTPDDEEGGRLFLSHLTEFQGGTVTVPEPGIIGLLGIGLAGLGLARRKRKSS
;
A
#
# COMPACT_ATOMS: atom_id res chain seq x y z
N MET A 1 12.53 13.65 44.61
CA MET A 1 13.06 12.60 43.71
C MET A 1 11.95 11.87 42.93
N LYS A 2 10.84 11.44 43.56
CA LYS A 2 9.70 10.78 42.87
C LYS A 2 8.98 11.64 41.79
N LYS A 3 9.00 12.97 41.90
CA LYS A 3 8.38 13.89 40.92
C LYS A 3 9.16 14.02 39.60
N LEU A 4 10.45 13.64 39.59
CA LEU A 4 11.32 13.74 38.40
C LEU A 4 11.18 12.51 37.49
N MET A 5 10.82 11.34 38.04
CA MET A 5 10.66 10.11 37.24
C MET A 5 9.37 10.11 36.40
N ILE A 6 8.34 10.87 36.79
CA ILE A 6 7.06 10.94 36.07
C ILE A 6 7.18 11.82 34.81
N SER A 7 8.05 12.84 34.78
CA SER A 7 8.22 13.66 33.57
C SER A 7 9.03 12.98 32.47
N CYS A 8 9.88 12.01 32.83
CA CYS A 8 10.71 11.29 31.86
C CYS A 8 9.92 10.21 31.09
N GLY A 9 8.94 9.56 31.73
CA GLY A 9 8.09 8.55 31.07
C GLY A 9 7.14 9.12 30.00
N MET A 10 6.70 10.37 30.13
CA MET A 10 5.82 11.02 29.14
C MET A 10 6.57 11.47 27.88
N ALA A 11 7.88 11.76 27.99
CA ALA A 11 8.70 12.18 26.86
C ALA A 11 9.10 11.01 25.93
N ILE A 12 9.16 9.79 26.47
CA ILE A 12 9.50 8.57 25.69
C ILE A 12 8.29 8.06 24.89
N ALA A 13 7.06 8.30 25.36
CA ALA A 13 5.83 7.86 24.68
C ALA A 13 5.44 8.70 23.44
N LEU A 14 6.07 9.86 23.24
CA LEU A 14 5.83 10.74 22.07
C LEU A 14 6.79 10.47 20.90
N GLY A 15 7.78 9.58 21.06
CA GLY A 15 8.84 9.35 20.07
C GLY A 15 8.60 8.20 19.09
N ALA A 16 7.49 7.46 19.20
CA ALA A 16 7.21 6.28 18.38
C ALA A 16 6.03 6.49 17.41
N SER A 17 5.84 7.71 16.91
CA SER A 17 4.97 7.91 15.75
C SER A 17 5.72 7.45 14.50
N SER A 18 5.41 6.26 13.99
CA SER A 18 5.79 5.89 12.62
C SER A 18 5.18 6.91 11.67
N SER A 19 6.02 7.67 10.98
CA SER A 19 5.58 8.52 9.88
C SER A 19 5.07 7.63 8.76
N ALA A 20 3.79 7.72 8.44
CA ALA A 20 3.25 7.17 7.20
C ALA A 20 3.52 8.19 6.08
N PHE A 21 4.29 7.81 5.07
CA PHE A 21 4.48 8.60 3.87
C PHE A 21 3.49 8.10 2.82
N GLY A 22 2.72 9.02 2.23
CA GLY A 22 1.82 8.75 1.12
C GLY A 22 2.40 9.33 -0.17
N TYR A 23 2.10 8.66 -1.28
CA TYR A 23 2.39 9.09 -2.63
C TYR A 23 1.15 9.74 -3.25
N PHE A 24 1.39 10.64 -4.19
CA PHE A 24 0.32 11.34 -4.91
C PHE A 24 0.51 11.15 -6.41
N ILE A 25 -0.60 11.00 -7.12
CA ILE A 25 -0.63 11.10 -8.59
C ILE A 25 -1.34 12.38 -9.02
N ASN A 26 -1.02 12.85 -10.23
CA ASN A 26 -1.82 13.88 -10.86
C ASN A 26 -2.86 13.23 -11.79
N ASP A 27 -4.12 13.30 -11.40
CA ASP A 27 -5.24 12.89 -12.25
C ASP A 27 -5.95 14.16 -12.76
N ASN A 28 -5.73 14.47 -14.05
CA ASN A 28 -6.35 15.58 -14.74
C ASN A 28 -6.24 16.94 -14.00
N GLY A 29 -5.06 17.22 -13.45
CA GLY A 29 -4.79 18.47 -12.72
C GLY A 29 -5.20 18.44 -11.24
N THR A 30 -5.73 17.33 -10.74
CA THR A 30 -6.03 17.12 -9.32
C THR A 30 -5.01 16.16 -8.71
N ASP A 31 -4.51 16.51 -7.52
CA ASP A 31 -3.64 15.61 -6.76
C ASP A 31 -4.51 14.59 -6.02
N VAL A 32 -4.26 13.30 -6.28
CA VAL A 32 -4.95 12.18 -5.65
C VAL A 32 -3.95 11.43 -4.78
N ASP A 33 -4.27 11.26 -3.49
CA ASP A 33 -3.53 10.41 -2.56
C ASP A 33 -3.76 8.94 -2.93
N VAL A 34 -2.67 8.22 -3.21
CA VAL A 34 -2.70 6.80 -3.58
C VAL A 34 -2.17 5.91 -2.47
N GLY A 35 -1.78 6.47 -1.33
CA GLY A 35 -1.22 5.73 -0.19
C GLY A 35 0.29 5.49 -0.29
N GLY A 36 0.78 4.57 0.53
CA GLY A 36 2.20 4.21 0.62
C GLY A 36 2.57 3.05 -0.32
N LEU A 37 3.86 2.75 -0.38
CA LEU A 37 4.39 1.64 -1.18
C LEU A 37 3.92 0.29 -0.62
N ASP A 38 3.47 -0.60 -1.51
CA ASP A 38 2.98 -1.92 -1.18
C ASP A 38 4.13 -2.91 -0.91
N THR A 39 3.84 -3.91 -0.08
CA THR A 39 4.89 -4.82 0.38
C THR A 39 5.13 -5.93 -0.65
N PHE A 40 6.37 -6.05 -1.11
CA PHE A 40 6.79 -7.17 -1.95
C PHE A 40 6.72 -8.49 -1.16
N ILE A 41 6.10 -9.51 -1.76
CA ILE A 41 6.00 -10.85 -1.18
C ILE A 41 6.90 -11.85 -1.92
N ALA A 42 6.72 -11.97 -3.23
CA ALA A 42 7.49 -12.92 -4.05
C ALA A 42 7.44 -12.56 -5.54
N SER A 43 8.39 -13.08 -6.31
CA SER A 43 8.38 -13.04 -7.76
C SER A 43 8.61 -14.41 -8.38
N THR A 44 8.10 -14.59 -9.59
CA THR A 44 8.32 -15.78 -10.42
C THR A 44 8.39 -15.39 -11.90
N GLY A 45 8.66 -16.36 -12.76
CA GLY A 45 8.64 -16.17 -14.21
C GLY A 45 7.22 -16.13 -14.77
N VAL A 46 7.09 -16.60 -16.02
CA VAL A 46 5.83 -16.56 -16.76
C VAL A 46 4.76 -17.46 -16.11
N LEU A 47 3.58 -16.89 -15.91
CA LEU A 47 2.35 -17.59 -15.51
C LEU A 47 1.35 -17.50 -16.68
N GLY A 48 0.60 -18.59 -16.94
CA GLY A 48 -0.21 -18.71 -18.17
C GLY A 48 -1.64 -18.19 -18.06
N SER A 49 -2.25 -18.29 -16.88
CA SER A 49 -3.66 -17.95 -16.66
C SER A 49 -3.91 -17.42 -15.25
N PRO A 50 -5.05 -16.74 -14.99
CA PRO A 50 -5.45 -16.34 -13.64
C PRO A 50 -5.56 -17.52 -12.66
N THR A 51 -5.89 -18.72 -13.16
CA THR A 51 -5.92 -19.93 -12.33
C THR A 51 -4.50 -20.35 -11.90
N ASP A 52 -3.53 -20.30 -12.82
CA ASP A 52 -2.12 -20.59 -12.50
C ASP A 52 -1.54 -19.54 -11.54
N GLU A 53 -1.95 -18.29 -11.71
CA GLU A 53 -1.58 -17.17 -10.83
C GLU A 53 -2.10 -17.35 -9.41
N ALA A 54 -3.39 -17.70 -9.27
CA ALA A 54 -3.97 -17.98 -7.97
C ALA A 54 -3.36 -19.23 -7.32
N ALA A 55 -3.07 -20.28 -8.11
CA ALA A 55 -2.43 -21.48 -7.61
C ALA A 55 -1.00 -21.20 -7.11
N TRP A 56 -0.23 -20.41 -7.86
CA TRP A 56 1.10 -19.99 -7.45
C TRP A 56 1.06 -19.07 -6.23
N ALA A 57 0.21 -18.04 -6.22
CA ALA A 57 0.06 -17.14 -5.08
C ALA A 57 -0.37 -17.88 -3.81
N SER A 58 -1.28 -18.86 -3.93
CA SER A 58 -1.69 -19.75 -2.82
C SER A 58 -0.57 -20.65 -2.29
N SER A 59 0.48 -20.89 -3.09
CA SER A 59 1.66 -21.66 -2.66
C SER A 59 2.68 -20.80 -1.90
N VAL A 60 2.64 -19.48 -2.13
CA VAL A 60 3.51 -18.49 -1.48
C VAL A 60 2.89 -17.98 -0.18
N LEU A 61 1.57 -17.72 -0.21
CA LEU A 61 0.82 -17.19 0.92
C LEU A 61 0.45 -18.29 1.93
N PRO A 62 0.24 -17.95 3.21
CA PRO A 62 -0.17 -18.92 4.24
C PRO A 62 -1.65 -19.34 4.13
N PHE A 63 -2.37 -18.89 3.10
CA PHE A 63 -3.77 -19.19 2.83
C PHE A 63 -4.01 -19.29 1.31
N THR A 64 -5.18 -19.82 0.94
CA THR A 64 -5.58 -19.96 -0.46
C THR A 64 -6.24 -18.67 -0.96
N VAL A 65 -5.83 -18.24 -2.15
CA VAL A 65 -6.45 -17.15 -2.90
C VAL A 65 -7.11 -17.68 -4.17
N THR A 66 -8.09 -16.93 -4.66
CA THR A 66 -8.75 -17.18 -5.94
C THR A 66 -8.65 -15.96 -6.84
N ALA A 67 -8.46 -16.19 -8.13
CA ALA A 67 -8.58 -15.19 -9.18
C ALA A 67 -9.49 -15.70 -10.29
N SER A 68 -10.12 -14.78 -11.01
CA SER A 68 -10.97 -15.04 -12.15
C SER A 68 -10.69 -14.03 -13.26
N ASP A 69 -11.16 -14.28 -14.47
CA ASP A 69 -11.01 -13.30 -15.56
C ASP A 69 -11.66 -11.94 -15.23
N ASP A 70 -12.71 -11.94 -14.41
CA ASP A 70 -13.37 -10.71 -13.94
C ASP A 70 -12.52 -9.89 -12.97
N THR A 71 -11.45 -10.47 -12.39
CA THR A 71 -10.52 -9.79 -11.47
C THR A 71 -9.19 -9.46 -12.13
N LYS A 72 -9.13 -9.55 -13.46
CA LYS A 72 -7.94 -9.26 -14.27
C LYS A 72 -8.09 -7.92 -14.99
N ILE A 73 -7.06 -7.10 -14.94
CA ILE A 73 -6.92 -5.84 -15.68
C ILE A 73 -5.90 -6.04 -16.81
N ASP A 74 -6.32 -5.90 -18.07
CA ASP A 74 -5.48 -6.12 -19.24
C ASP A 74 -5.85 -5.14 -20.38
N PRO A 75 -4.95 -4.23 -20.80
CA PRO A 75 -3.64 -3.94 -20.21
C PRO A 75 -3.76 -3.15 -18.90
N ALA A 76 -2.78 -3.30 -18.01
CA ALA A 76 -2.75 -2.59 -16.72
C ALA A 76 -2.07 -1.22 -16.89
N PHE A 77 -2.88 -0.18 -17.10
CA PHE A 77 -2.39 1.19 -17.21
C PHE A 77 -1.94 1.74 -15.86
N PHE A 78 -0.82 2.44 -15.83
CA PHE A 78 -0.26 3.02 -14.62
C PHE A 78 0.09 4.50 -14.79
N THR A 79 0.30 5.18 -13.66
CA THR A 79 0.75 6.58 -13.62
C THR A 79 1.88 6.71 -12.60
N SER A 80 2.96 7.39 -12.96
CA SER A 80 4.06 7.69 -12.04
C SER A 80 3.61 8.66 -10.94
N THR A 81 4.12 8.45 -9.74
CA THR A 81 3.85 9.35 -8.61
C THR A 81 4.62 10.65 -8.73
N LYS A 82 4.20 11.66 -7.97
CA LYS A 82 4.81 13.00 -7.97
C LYS A 82 6.12 13.03 -7.20
N GLU A 83 6.22 12.21 -6.17
CA GLU A 83 7.37 12.15 -5.27
C GLU A 83 8.53 11.40 -5.92
N ASP A 84 8.23 10.34 -6.68
CA ASP A 84 9.22 9.53 -7.39
C ASP A 84 8.66 9.00 -8.72
N LEU A 85 9.39 9.22 -9.81
CA LEU A 85 8.99 8.78 -11.15
C LEU A 85 9.13 7.27 -11.36
N SER A 86 9.96 6.60 -10.56
CA SER A 86 10.11 5.14 -10.55
C SER A 86 8.92 4.46 -9.86
N VAL A 87 8.30 5.13 -8.90
CA VAL A 87 7.12 4.64 -8.20
C VAL A 87 5.88 4.93 -9.04
N ILE A 88 5.07 3.89 -9.25
CA ILE A 88 3.85 3.95 -10.05
C ILE A 88 2.64 3.60 -9.20
N ALA A 89 1.47 4.09 -9.62
CA ALA A 89 0.20 3.71 -9.07
C ALA A 89 -0.74 3.16 -10.15
N ILE A 90 -1.45 2.08 -9.80
CA ILE A 90 -2.49 1.45 -10.62
C ILE A 90 -3.77 1.41 -9.81
N LYS A 91 -4.89 1.82 -10.41
CA LYS A 91 -6.19 1.76 -9.73
C LYS A 91 -6.72 0.34 -9.70
N LEU A 92 -7.11 -0.13 -8.52
CA LEU A 92 -7.70 -1.45 -8.30
C LEU A 92 -9.24 -1.37 -8.34
N PHE A 93 -9.89 -2.46 -8.74
CA PHE A 93 -11.34 -2.54 -8.89
C PHE A 93 -12.05 -3.05 -7.64
N THR A 94 -11.49 -4.08 -6.99
CA THR A 94 -12.14 -4.79 -5.87
C THR A 94 -11.54 -4.47 -4.51
N SER A 95 -10.55 -3.57 -4.50
CA SER A 95 -9.75 -3.20 -3.35
C SER A 95 -9.14 -4.42 -2.62
N PRO A 96 -8.38 -5.28 -3.33
CA PRO A 96 -7.89 -6.54 -2.80
C PRO A 96 -6.76 -6.34 -1.79
N GLY A 97 -6.63 -7.25 -0.83
CA GLY A 97 -5.47 -7.27 0.07
C GLY A 97 -4.18 -7.74 -0.62
N TYR A 98 -4.28 -8.50 -1.71
CA TYR A 98 -3.13 -8.99 -2.46
C TYR A 98 -3.40 -8.89 -3.95
N TYR A 99 -2.39 -8.52 -4.71
CA TYR A 99 -2.47 -8.43 -6.16
C TYR A 99 -1.16 -8.87 -6.79
N LEU A 100 -1.23 -9.24 -8.07
CA LEU A 100 -0.09 -9.69 -8.85
C LEU A 100 0.00 -8.88 -10.14
N ILE A 101 1.22 -8.45 -10.48
CA ILE A 101 1.50 -7.67 -11.68
C ILE A 101 2.48 -8.39 -12.59
N LYS A 102 2.24 -8.29 -13.91
CA LYS A 102 3.03 -8.98 -14.95
C LYS A 102 3.45 -8.06 -16.08
N ASP A 103 4.66 -8.27 -16.59
CA ASP A 103 5.22 -7.60 -17.78
C ASP A 103 5.35 -8.53 -19.01
N GLY A 104 4.79 -9.74 -18.91
CA GLY A 104 4.87 -10.81 -19.91
C GLY A 104 6.03 -11.79 -19.71
N GLN A 105 7.02 -11.46 -18.87
CA GLN A 105 8.15 -12.33 -18.54
C GLN A 105 8.20 -12.68 -17.06
N ASN A 106 7.89 -11.71 -16.22
CA ASN A 106 7.94 -11.79 -14.77
C ASN A 106 6.55 -11.56 -14.19
N ALA A 107 6.27 -12.25 -13.09
CA ALA A 107 5.10 -12.07 -12.26
C ALA A 107 5.54 -11.73 -10.83
N VAL A 108 4.99 -10.67 -10.27
CA VAL A 108 5.37 -10.19 -8.94
C VAL A 108 4.12 -10.02 -8.08
N LEU A 109 4.16 -10.60 -6.88
CA LEU A 109 3.09 -10.60 -5.88
C LEU A 109 3.36 -9.55 -4.81
N PHE A 110 2.35 -8.75 -4.54
CA PHE A 110 2.38 -7.70 -3.52
C PHE A 110 1.23 -7.84 -2.52
N GLU A 111 1.46 -7.34 -1.33
CA GLU A 111 0.47 -7.13 -0.27
C GLU A 111 0.11 -5.65 -0.19
N ASN A 112 -1.18 -5.35 -0.35
CA ASN A 112 -1.70 -3.99 -0.38
C ASN A 112 -2.03 -3.50 1.05
N GLU A 113 -1.06 -2.86 1.70
CA GLU A 113 -1.20 -2.51 3.13
C GLU A 113 -1.76 -1.11 3.37
N THR A 114 -1.54 -0.16 2.46
CA THR A 114 -1.77 1.26 2.77
C THR A 114 -3.03 1.82 2.12
N SER A 115 -3.37 1.36 0.92
CA SER A 115 -4.45 1.91 0.12
C SER A 115 -5.06 0.82 -0.73
N LEU A 116 -6.09 0.16 -0.18
CA LEU A 116 -6.71 -0.98 -0.87
C LEU A 116 -7.20 -0.62 -2.27
N ASP A 117 -7.50 0.65 -2.55
CA ASP A 117 -7.98 1.13 -3.84
C ASP A 117 -6.88 1.31 -4.91
N TRP A 118 -5.60 1.29 -4.50
CA TRP A 118 -4.45 1.56 -5.38
C TRP A 118 -3.33 0.54 -5.14
N ALA A 119 -2.76 0.03 -6.22
CA ALA A 119 -1.50 -0.70 -6.19
C ALA A 119 -0.36 0.29 -6.41
N VAL A 120 0.52 0.45 -5.41
CA VAL A 120 1.66 1.39 -5.44
C VAL A 120 2.96 0.63 -5.29
N LEU A 121 3.82 0.67 -6.30
CA LEU A 121 5.08 -0.08 -6.33
C LEU A 121 6.19 0.64 -7.09
N ASP A 122 7.43 0.27 -6.81
CA ASP A 122 8.62 0.73 -7.54
C ASP A 122 8.79 -0.08 -8.84
N LEU A 123 8.51 0.53 -9.99
CA LEU A 123 8.60 -0.15 -11.27
C LEU A 123 10.04 -0.50 -11.65
N GLU A 124 10.99 0.36 -11.30
CA GLU A 124 12.40 0.17 -11.61
C GLU A 124 12.96 -1.04 -10.86
N GLU A 125 12.60 -1.20 -9.59
CA GLU A 125 13.06 -2.32 -8.75
C GLU A 125 12.64 -3.68 -9.30
N TYR A 126 11.39 -3.82 -9.78
CA TYR A 126 10.82 -5.13 -10.12
C TYR A 126 10.78 -5.45 -11.62
N PHE A 127 10.69 -4.43 -12.48
CA PHE A 127 10.50 -4.61 -13.93
C PHE A 127 11.51 -3.82 -14.77
N GLY A 128 12.31 -2.95 -14.13
CA GLY A 128 13.33 -2.13 -14.77
C GLY A 128 12.80 -0.90 -15.51
N ILE A 129 13.68 0.09 -15.68
CA ILE A 129 13.35 1.40 -16.26
C ILE A 129 12.79 1.37 -17.68
N GLY A 130 13.00 0.28 -18.43
CA GLY A 130 12.56 0.17 -19.83
C GLY A 130 11.04 0.33 -20.00
N LYS A 131 10.27 0.01 -18.95
CA LYS A 131 8.81 0.13 -18.92
C LYS A 131 8.30 1.55 -18.66
N LEU A 132 9.17 2.49 -18.28
CA LEU A 132 8.83 3.92 -18.14
C LEU A 132 8.86 4.67 -19.48
N THR A 133 9.07 3.97 -20.60
CA THR A 133 9.04 4.59 -21.93
C THR A 133 7.62 4.48 -22.47
N PRO A 134 6.97 5.62 -22.79
CA PRO A 134 5.65 5.62 -23.44
C PRO A 134 5.66 4.74 -24.69
N ASP A 135 4.68 3.86 -24.83
CA ASP A 135 4.53 3.07 -26.05
C ASP A 135 3.78 3.90 -27.09
N ASP A 136 4.41 4.14 -28.25
CA ASP A 136 3.82 4.87 -29.36
C ASP A 136 2.63 4.14 -29.98
N GLU A 137 2.54 2.81 -29.86
CA GLU A 137 1.43 2.01 -30.40
C GLU A 137 0.14 2.17 -29.56
N GLU A 138 0.26 2.40 -28.26
CA GLU A 138 -0.87 2.53 -27.31
C GLU A 138 -1.16 4.00 -26.95
N GLY A 139 -0.87 4.92 -27.87
CA GLY A 139 -1.17 6.35 -27.73
C GLY A 139 -0.28 7.08 -26.72
N GLY A 140 0.95 6.61 -26.52
CA GLY A 140 1.92 7.22 -25.59
C GLY A 140 1.60 6.98 -24.13
N ARG A 141 0.88 5.89 -23.81
CA ARG A 141 0.50 5.53 -22.44
C ARG A 141 1.46 4.48 -21.88
N LEU A 142 1.61 4.50 -20.56
CA LEU A 142 2.42 3.55 -19.82
C LEU A 142 1.53 2.41 -19.32
N PHE A 143 1.91 1.17 -19.62
CA PHE A 143 1.14 -0.02 -19.22
C PHE A 143 2.03 -1.23 -18.94
N LEU A 144 1.50 -2.12 -18.11
CA LEU A 144 2.01 -3.48 -17.89
C LEU A 144 1.06 -4.48 -18.54
N SER A 145 1.54 -5.71 -18.76
CA SER A 145 0.78 -6.71 -19.51
C SER A 145 -0.55 -7.01 -18.81
N HIS A 146 -0.55 -7.18 -17.49
CA HIS A 146 -1.79 -7.29 -16.73
C HIS A 146 -1.54 -7.20 -15.23
N LEU A 147 -2.63 -6.95 -14.53
CA LEU A 147 -2.75 -7.01 -13.08
C LEU A 147 -3.86 -8.01 -12.73
N THR A 148 -3.61 -8.86 -11.74
CA THR A 148 -4.59 -9.81 -11.21
C THR A 148 -4.86 -9.51 -9.75
N GLU A 149 -6.13 -9.30 -9.42
CA GLU A 149 -6.61 -9.07 -8.06
C GLU A 149 -7.05 -10.40 -7.43
N PHE A 150 -6.59 -10.65 -6.21
CA PHE A 150 -6.90 -11.89 -5.49
C PHE A 150 -8.00 -11.72 -4.46
N GLN A 151 -8.89 -12.71 -4.41
CA GLN A 151 -9.90 -12.85 -3.37
C GLN A 151 -9.50 -13.93 -2.36
N GLY A 152 -9.89 -13.74 -1.10
CA GLY A 152 -9.73 -14.74 -0.03
C GLY A 152 -8.70 -14.41 1.05
N GLY A 153 -7.91 -13.34 0.87
CA GLY A 153 -7.00 -12.79 1.90
C GLY A 153 -7.50 -11.44 2.40
N THR A 154 -7.48 -11.22 3.72
CA THR A 154 -7.68 -9.89 4.31
C THR A 154 -6.35 -9.41 4.85
N VAL A 155 -5.91 -8.26 4.38
CA VAL A 155 -4.80 -7.50 4.98
C VAL A 155 -5.34 -6.66 6.13
N THR A 156 -4.59 -6.60 7.22
CA THR A 156 -4.96 -5.78 8.37
C THR A 156 -4.25 -4.45 8.31
N VAL A 157 -4.91 -3.45 7.74
CA VAL A 157 -4.40 -2.07 7.76
C VAL A 157 -4.22 -1.65 9.23
N PRO A 158 -3.00 -1.29 9.68
CA PRO A 158 -2.78 -0.84 11.05
C PRO A 158 -3.68 0.35 11.37
N GLU A 159 -4.50 0.23 12.42
CA GLU A 159 -5.37 1.33 12.85
C GLU A 159 -4.54 2.60 13.08
N PRO A 160 -4.98 3.78 12.59
CA PRO A 160 -4.27 5.01 12.85
C PRO A 160 -4.10 5.21 14.36
N GLY A 161 -2.87 5.45 14.82
CA GLY A 161 -2.54 5.68 16.24
C GLY A 161 -3.28 6.87 16.89
N ILE A 162 -4.11 7.57 16.12
CA ILE A 162 -5.06 8.60 16.55
C ILE A 162 -5.96 8.11 17.69
N ILE A 163 -6.39 6.85 17.73
CA ILE A 163 -7.22 6.35 18.86
C ILE A 163 -6.40 6.32 20.15
N GLY A 164 -5.15 5.86 20.08
CA GLY A 164 -4.21 5.92 21.20
C GLY A 164 -3.94 7.35 21.66
N LEU A 165 -3.67 8.25 20.71
CA LEU A 165 -3.46 9.69 20.97
C LEU A 165 -4.70 10.39 21.54
N LEU A 166 -5.90 10.06 21.05
CA LEU A 166 -7.17 10.56 21.57
C LEU A 166 -7.38 10.08 23.01
N GLY A 167 -7.11 8.80 23.28
CA GLY A 167 -7.18 8.23 24.62
C GLY A 167 -6.22 8.93 25.60
N ILE A 168 -4.98 9.15 25.18
CA ILE A 168 -3.96 9.88 25.96
C ILE A 168 -4.38 11.34 26.17
N GLY A 169 -4.92 12.00 25.13
CA GLY A 169 -5.40 13.37 25.19
C GLY A 169 -6.56 13.55 26.18
N LEU A 170 -7.53 12.63 26.16
CA LEU A 170 -8.66 12.63 27.09
C LEU A 170 -8.22 12.35 28.54
N ALA A 171 -7.29 11.40 28.73
CA ALA A 171 -6.71 11.11 30.04
C ALA A 171 -5.95 12.33 30.60
N GLY A 172 -5.14 12.99 29.76
CA GLY A 172 -4.43 14.22 30.12
C GLY A 172 -5.38 15.34 30.52
N LEU A 173 -6.46 15.55 29.76
CA LEU A 173 -7.47 16.56 30.05
C LEU A 173 -8.23 16.27 31.36
N GLY A 174 -8.55 15.00 31.62
CA GLY A 174 -9.18 14.56 32.86
C GLY A 174 -8.31 14.82 34.09
N LEU A 175 -7.01 14.53 34.01
CA LEU A 175 -6.05 14.81 35.07
C LEU A 175 -5.84 16.32 35.29
N ALA A 176 -5.83 17.11 34.20
CA ALA A 176 -5.72 18.58 34.28
C ALA A 176 -6.94 19.20 34.99
N ARG A 177 -8.16 18.71 34.72
CA ARG A 177 -9.38 19.16 35.41
C ARG A 177 -9.35 18.88 36.91
N ARG A 178 -8.84 17.71 37.33
CA ARG A 178 -8.73 17.36 38.77
C ARG A 178 -7.76 18.28 39.52
N LYS A 179 -6.66 18.69 38.89
CA LYS A 179 -5.71 19.64 39.50
C LYS A 179 -6.27 21.04 39.68
N ARG A 180 -7.12 21.52 38.76
CA ARG A 180 -7.77 22.85 38.88
C ARG A 180 -8.82 22.95 39.98
N LYS A 181 -9.42 21.83 40.42
CA LYS A 181 -10.44 21.82 41.49
C LYS A 181 -9.83 21.69 42.90
N SER A 182 -8.54 21.40 43.00
CA SER A 182 -7.83 21.22 44.27
C SER A 182 -6.93 22.42 44.63
N SER A 183 -7.09 23.55 43.93
CA SER A 183 -6.47 24.84 44.22
C SER A 183 -7.55 25.90 44.38
#